data_AF-A0A954VUE0-F1
#
_entry.id   AF-A0A954VUE0-F1
#
_cell.length_a   1.000
_cell.length_b   1.000
_cell.length_c   1.000
_cell.angle_alpha   90.00
_cell.angle_beta   90.00
_cell.angle_gamma   90.00
#
_symmetry.space_group_name_H-M   'P 1'
#
loop_
_entity.id
_entity.type
_entity.pdbx_description
1 polymer ?
#
loop_
_entity_poly.entity_id
_entity_poly.type
_entity_poly.pdbx_seq_one_letter_code
_entity_poly.pdbx_strand_id
1 'polypeptide(L)'
;MLQKADSQDLLPLTWSHSAKQPAVGDWRPNSFYGRPKNEELGADWKKAIRCIESRDYHHALSLLRKMTLAPQQRNVLGVCLLRTGAIAEAVSVFKSLCVASGTTWIRPETPTCLQINFATAVLLNGSPARCLEVLAGISNPQPAMCQMLRDEIQAWSKGLPLWKRIDWWIGHVEPQNSRVQLAFEPGVWE
;
A
#
# COMPACT_ATOMS: atom_id res chain seq x y z
N MET A 1 -16.25 33.21 -6.41
CA MET A 1 -16.02 32.63 -5.08
C MET A 1 -15.14 31.40 -5.24
N LEU A 2 -13.84 31.53 -4.96
CA LEU A 2 -12.90 30.41 -5.00
C LEU A 2 -12.99 29.66 -3.67
N GLN A 3 -13.50 28.42 -3.70
CA GLN A 3 -13.38 27.50 -2.57
C GLN A 3 -11.92 27.08 -2.44
N LYS A 4 -11.30 27.48 -1.32
CA LYS A 4 -10.04 26.91 -0.83
C LYS A 4 -10.29 25.42 -0.56
N ALA A 5 -9.50 24.55 -1.20
CA ALA A 5 -9.41 23.16 -0.82
C ALA A 5 -8.76 23.08 0.57
N ASP A 6 -9.47 22.47 1.51
CA ASP A 6 -9.00 22.26 2.87
C ASP A 6 -7.70 21.45 2.86
N SER A 7 -6.71 22.01 3.55
CA SER A 7 -5.44 21.36 3.82
C SER A 7 -5.69 20.12 4.66
N GLN A 8 -5.10 19.03 4.23
CA GLN A 8 -5.17 17.73 4.88
C GLN A 8 -4.60 17.83 6.31
N ASP A 9 -5.47 17.88 7.31
CA ASP A 9 -5.12 17.56 8.70
C ASP A 9 -4.83 16.05 8.78
N LEU A 10 -3.61 15.68 8.36
CA LEU A 10 -3.04 14.36 8.57
C LEU A 10 -2.64 14.28 10.04
N LEU A 11 -3.53 13.75 10.88
CA LEU A 11 -3.09 13.16 12.14
C LEU A 11 -1.99 12.14 11.83
N PRO A 12 -0.85 12.15 12.56
CA PRO A 12 0.19 11.17 12.33
C PRO A 12 -0.40 9.77 12.51
N LEU A 13 -0.26 8.93 11.49
CA LEU A 13 -0.62 7.51 11.54
C LEU A 13 0.30 6.85 12.57
N THR A 14 -0.14 6.82 13.83
CA THR A 14 0.60 6.22 14.93
C THR A 14 0.30 4.73 14.96
N TRP A 15 1.06 3.95 14.19
CA TRP A 15 1.00 2.49 14.26
C TRP A 15 1.67 2.02 15.57
N SER A 16 1.07 1.06 16.26
CA SER A 16 1.65 0.49 17.48
C SER A 16 3.05 -0.06 17.21
N HIS A 17 4.06 0.48 17.91
CA HIS A 17 5.48 0.14 17.72
C HIS A 17 5.81 -1.34 17.97
N SER A 18 4.88 -2.11 18.56
CA SER A 18 5.04 -3.51 18.93
C SER A 18 4.49 -4.52 17.92
N ALA A 19 3.87 -4.08 16.81
CA ALA A 19 3.39 -5.01 15.79
C ALA A 19 4.59 -5.68 15.08
N LYS A 20 4.81 -6.98 15.35
CA LYS A 20 5.72 -7.81 14.56
C LYS A 20 5.25 -7.73 13.10
N GLN A 21 6.14 -7.30 12.20
CA GLN A 21 5.93 -7.54 10.78
C GLN A 21 5.67 -9.05 10.61
N PRO A 22 4.62 -9.46 9.89
CA PRO A 22 4.39 -10.88 9.66
C PRO A 22 5.67 -11.45 9.04
N ALA A 23 6.13 -12.59 9.57
CA ALA A 23 7.19 -13.34 8.91
C ALA A 23 6.70 -13.55 7.47
N VAL A 24 7.43 -12.97 6.51
CA VAL A 24 7.17 -13.14 5.09
C VAL A 24 7.42 -14.61 4.81
N GLY A 25 6.37 -15.42 4.99
CA GLY A 25 6.45 -16.86 4.89
C GLY A 25 6.81 -17.23 3.46
N ASP A 26 8.04 -17.73 3.27
CA ASP A 26 8.54 -18.52 2.14
C ASP A 26 8.02 -18.19 0.74
N TRP A 27 7.64 -16.94 0.48
CA TRP A 27 7.29 -16.49 -0.86
C TRP A 27 8.61 -16.30 -1.61
N ARG A 28 8.98 -17.31 -2.40
CA ARG A 28 10.09 -17.18 -3.34
C ARG A 28 9.62 -16.28 -4.49
N PRO A 29 10.19 -15.08 -4.68
CA PRO A 29 9.88 -14.28 -5.85
C PRO A 29 10.15 -15.12 -7.09
N ASN A 30 9.12 -15.33 -7.91
CA ASN A 30 9.33 -15.72 -9.30
C ASN A 30 10.28 -14.67 -9.89
N SER A 31 11.37 -15.13 -10.47
CA SER A 31 12.57 -14.41 -10.91
C SER A 31 12.35 -13.35 -12.03
N PHE A 32 11.14 -12.83 -12.17
CA PHE A 32 10.73 -11.94 -13.26
C PHE A 32 11.38 -10.55 -13.19
N TYR A 33 11.75 -10.11 -12.00
CA TYR A 33 12.56 -8.92 -11.82
C TYR A 33 13.83 -9.33 -11.09
N GLY A 34 14.90 -9.59 -11.85
CA GLY A 34 16.20 -9.95 -11.26
C GLY A 34 16.57 -8.96 -10.17
N ARG A 35 16.80 -9.45 -8.94
CA ARG A 35 17.35 -8.62 -7.86
C ARG A 35 18.67 -8.05 -8.40
N PRO A 36 18.84 -6.72 -8.53
CA PRO A 36 20.13 -6.17 -8.93
C PRO A 36 21.18 -6.73 -7.96
N LYS A 37 22.30 -7.20 -8.49
CA LYS A 37 23.38 -7.69 -7.64
C LYS A 37 23.78 -6.56 -6.70
N ASN A 38 24.12 -6.87 -5.44
CA ASN A 38 24.48 -5.88 -4.42
C ASN A 38 25.62 -4.93 -4.84
N GLU A 39 26.40 -5.33 -5.84
CA GLU A 39 27.49 -4.60 -6.47
C GLU A 39 27.01 -3.48 -7.41
N GLU A 40 25.81 -3.58 -7.99
CA GLU A 40 25.21 -2.61 -8.92
C GLU A 40 24.37 -1.54 -8.21
N LEU A 41 24.13 -1.70 -6.90
CA LEU A 41 23.34 -0.77 -6.12
C LEU A 41 24.19 0.45 -5.71
N GLY A 42 23.84 1.62 -6.23
CA GLY A 42 24.48 2.90 -5.92
C GLY A 42 24.49 3.24 -4.42
N ALA A 43 25.43 4.10 -4.00
CA ALA A 43 25.60 4.49 -2.60
C ALA A 43 24.32 5.09 -1.99
N ASP A 44 23.56 5.84 -2.79
CA ASP A 44 22.31 6.46 -2.35
C ASP A 44 21.22 5.42 -2.06
N TRP A 45 21.11 4.35 -2.86
CA TRP A 45 20.18 3.25 -2.60
C TRP A 45 20.51 2.57 -1.27
N LYS A 46 21.79 2.25 -1.03
CA LYS A 46 22.24 1.66 0.24
C LYS A 46 21.94 2.57 1.43
N LYS A 47 22.07 3.89 1.26
CA LYS A 47 21.71 4.87 2.29
C LYS A 47 20.19 4.88 2.54
N ALA A 48 19.38 4.86 1.49
CA ALA A 48 17.92 4.78 1.62
C ALA A 48 17.47 3.51 2.35
N ILE A 49 18.05 2.34 2.04
CA ILE A 49 17.76 1.09 2.75
C ILE A 49 18.11 1.19 4.23
N ARG A 50 19.26 1.75 4.60
CA ARG A 50 19.60 1.99 6.03
C ARG A 50 18.60 2.90 6.74
N CYS A 51 18.10 3.93 6.05
CA CYS A 51 17.03 4.77 6.59
C CYS A 51 15.73 3.96 6.81
N ILE A 52 15.37 3.07 5.89
CA ILE A 52 14.20 2.19 6.03
C ILE A 52 14.38 1.19 7.18
N GLU A 53 15.54 0.56 7.31
CA GLU A 53 15.87 -0.36 8.40
C GLU A 53 15.81 0.33 9.78
N SER A 54 16.22 1.60 9.84
CA SER A 54 16.09 2.46 11.03
C SER A 54 14.73 3.12 11.17
N ARG A 55 13.76 2.79 10.31
CA ARG A 55 12.39 3.35 10.26
C ARG A 55 12.31 4.86 10.02
N ASP A 56 13.38 5.49 9.54
CA ASP A 56 13.40 6.88 9.08
C ASP A 56 12.87 6.96 7.63
N TYR A 57 11.55 6.77 7.48
CA TYR A 57 10.89 6.75 6.17
C TYR A 57 10.87 8.11 5.49
N HIS A 58 10.89 9.21 6.25
CA HIS A 58 10.93 10.55 5.68
C HIS A 58 12.28 10.81 4.99
N HIS A 59 13.39 10.45 5.62
CA HIS A 59 14.71 10.58 5.00
C HIS A 59 14.85 9.61 3.83
N ALA A 60 14.43 8.36 3.99
CA ALA A 60 14.43 7.38 2.89
C ALA A 60 13.67 7.91 1.67
N LEU A 61 12.46 8.42 1.87
CA LEU A 61 11.64 9.02 0.82
C LEU A 61 12.35 10.19 0.12
N SER A 62 13.03 11.05 0.88
CA SER A 62 13.78 12.20 0.34
C SER A 62 14.93 11.78 -0.58
N LEU A 63 15.57 10.64 -0.29
CA LEU A 63 16.62 10.07 -1.12
C LEU A 63 16.02 9.41 -2.36
N LEU A 64 15.01 8.56 -2.18
CA LEU A 64 14.40 7.78 -3.26
C LEU A 64 13.79 8.66 -4.35
N ARG A 65 13.18 9.80 -4.01
CA ARG A 65 12.61 10.75 -4.99
C ARG A 65 13.62 11.38 -5.93
N LYS A 66 14.91 11.40 -5.55
CA LYS A 66 15.99 12.01 -6.35
C LYS A 66 16.59 11.02 -7.36
N MET A 67 16.24 9.74 -7.26
CA MET A 67 16.85 8.68 -8.05
C MET A 67 15.97 8.28 -9.23
N THR A 68 16.59 7.79 -10.30
CA THR A 68 15.88 7.04 -11.34
C THR A 68 15.66 5.61 -10.86
N LEU A 69 14.43 5.29 -10.46
CA LEU A 69 14.10 4.02 -9.83
C LEU A 69 13.57 2.99 -10.85
N ALA A 70 14.12 1.78 -10.79
CA ALA A 70 13.55 0.58 -11.41
C ALA A 70 12.21 0.19 -10.75
N PRO A 71 11.35 -0.64 -11.39
CA PRO A 71 10.03 -1.00 -10.86
C PRO A 71 10.03 -1.51 -9.42
N GLN A 72 10.97 -2.38 -9.04
CA GLN A 72 11.12 -2.88 -7.67
C GLN A 72 11.50 -1.77 -6.69
N GLN A 73 12.38 -0.86 -7.10
CA GLN A 73 12.77 0.26 -6.25
C GLN A 73 11.62 1.26 -6.07
N ARG A 74 10.75 1.39 -7.07
CA ARG A 74 9.50 2.15 -6.94
C ARG A 74 8.50 1.50 -5.98
N ASN A 75 8.53 0.17 -5.79
CA ASN A 75 7.78 -0.48 -4.72
C ASN A 75 8.19 0.08 -3.36
N VAL A 76 9.50 0.12 -3.10
CA VAL A 76 10.07 0.65 -1.86
C VAL A 76 9.70 2.11 -1.64
N LEU A 77 9.75 2.93 -2.69
CA LEU A 77 9.24 4.30 -2.66
C LEU A 77 7.77 4.35 -2.25
N GLY A 78 6.92 3.54 -2.89
CA GLY A 78 5.50 3.44 -2.58
C GLY A 78 5.23 3.05 -1.13
N VAL A 79 5.99 2.10 -0.58
CA VAL A 79 5.87 1.70 0.84
C VAL A 79 6.28 2.84 1.77
N CYS A 80 7.35 3.57 1.46
CA CYS A 80 7.72 4.77 2.23
C CYS A 80 6.63 5.83 2.19
N LEU A 81 5.98 6.05 1.03
CA LEU A 81 4.84 6.96 0.90
C LEU A 81 3.65 6.53 1.77
N LEU A 82 3.32 5.23 1.80
CA LEU A 82 2.27 4.70 2.70
C LEU A 82 2.59 4.98 4.17
N ARG A 83 3.82 4.67 4.59
CA ARG A 83 4.26 4.78 5.99
C ARG A 83 4.42 6.22 6.46
N THR A 84 4.64 7.16 5.55
CA THR A 84 4.70 8.61 5.84
C THR A 84 3.35 9.33 5.67
N GLY A 85 2.29 8.61 5.30
CA GLY A 85 0.94 9.18 5.13
C GLY A 85 0.70 9.89 3.80
N ALA A 86 1.63 9.83 2.85
CA ALA A 86 1.48 10.38 1.50
C ALA A 86 0.64 9.45 0.59
N ILE A 87 -0.59 9.16 1.03
CA ILE A 87 -1.42 8.07 0.48
C ILE A 87 -1.78 8.27 -0.99
N ALA A 88 -2.18 9.47 -1.40
CA ALA A 88 -2.56 9.75 -2.79
C ALA A 88 -1.40 9.53 -3.77
N GLU A 89 -0.18 9.89 -3.37
CA GLU A 89 1.02 9.66 -4.18
C GLU A 89 1.37 8.17 -4.22
N ALA A 90 1.23 7.45 -3.10
CA ALA A 90 1.40 6.00 -3.06
C ALA A 90 0.45 5.29 -4.04
N VAL A 91 -0.83 5.67 -4.07
CA VAL A 91 -1.82 5.15 -5.04
C VAL A 91 -1.35 5.39 -6.47
N SER A 92 -0.84 6.58 -6.79
CA SER A 92 -0.33 6.91 -8.12
C SER A 92 0.85 6.01 -8.52
N VAL A 93 1.82 5.85 -7.62
CA VAL A 93 3.00 4.98 -7.84
C VAL A 93 2.55 3.53 -8.08
N PHE A 94 1.75 2.95 -7.20
CA PHE A 94 1.32 1.56 -7.33
C PHE A 94 0.40 1.34 -8.53
N LYS A 95 -0.48 2.29 -8.85
CA LYS A 95 -1.29 2.23 -10.07
C LYS A 95 -0.41 2.17 -11.32
N SER A 96 0.65 2.97 -11.38
CA SER A 96 1.58 2.96 -12.52
C SER A 96 2.34 1.63 -12.67
N LEU A 97 2.52 0.90 -11.57
CA LEU A 97 3.20 -0.40 -11.55
C LEU A 97 2.25 -1.56 -11.85
N CYS A 98 1.02 -1.51 -11.37
CA CYS A 98 0.08 -2.65 -11.41
C CYS A 98 -0.92 -2.57 -12.56
N VAL A 99 -1.33 -1.37 -12.97
CA VAL A 99 -2.46 -1.20 -13.91
C VAL A 99 -1.96 -1.01 -15.34
N ALA A 100 -2.63 -1.64 -16.30
CA ALA A 100 -2.33 -1.44 -17.71
C ALA A 100 -2.70 -0.02 -18.15
N SER A 101 -1.83 0.62 -18.93
CA SER A 101 -2.05 2.00 -19.38
C SER A 101 -3.37 2.12 -20.15
N GLY A 102 -4.18 3.13 -19.82
CA GLY A 102 -5.48 3.35 -20.46
C GLY A 102 -6.60 2.43 -19.98
N THR A 103 -6.35 1.56 -18.99
CA THR A 103 -7.38 0.66 -18.45
C THR A 103 -7.49 0.78 -16.92
N THR A 104 -8.46 0.08 -16.35
CA THR A 104 -8.62 -0.12 -14.90
C THR A 104 -8.17 -1.51 -14.46
N TRP A 105 -7.66 -2.33 -15.38
CA TRP A 105 -7.31 -3.72 -15.14
C TRP A 105 -5.88 -3.85 -14.63
N ILE A 106 -5.71 -4.66 -13.58
CA ILE A 106 -4.39 -5.05 -13.09
C ILE A 106 -3.76 -6.03 -14.08
N ARG A 107 -2.49 -5.81 -14.40
CA ARG A 107 -1.73 -6.67 -15.29
C ARG A 107 -1.53 -8.03 -14.62
N PRO A 108 -1.85 -9.15 -15.30
CA PRO A 108 -1.74 -10.49 -14.71
C PRO A 108 -0.31 -10.87 -14.31
N GLU A 109 0.70 -10.28 -14.96
CA GLU A 109 2.12 -10.45 -14.66
C GLU A 109 2.61 -9.66 -13.43
N THR A 110 1.77 -8.79 -12.84
CA THR A 110 2.16 -7.98 -11.68
C THR A 110 2.47 -8.87 -10.48
N PRO A 111 3.63 -8.72 -9.83
CA PRO A 111 3.95 -9.42 -8.60
C PRO A 111 2.87 -9.26 -7.53
N THR A 112 2.57 -10.33 -6.80
CA THR A 112 1.57 -10.33 -5.72
C THR A 112 1.85 -9.26 -4.67
N CYS A 113 3.12 -9.04 -4.28
CA CYS A 113 3.49 -8.00 -3.33
C CYS A 113 3.10 -6.58 -3.79
N LEU A 114 3.25 -6.28 -5.08
CA LEU A 114 2.83 -5.00 -5.67
C LEU A 114 1.30 -4.85 -5.67
N GLN A 115 0.57 -5.91 -5.98
CA GLN A 115 -0.90 -5.91 -5.94
C GLN A 115 -1.42 -5.68 -4.51
N ILE A 116 -0.81 -6.31 -3.51
CA ILE A 116 -1.14 -6.10 -2.08
C ILE A 116 -0.86 -4.66 -1.67
N ASN A 117 0.28 -4.10 -2.05
CA ASN A 117 0.62 -2.72 -1.73
C ASN A 117 -0.32 -1.73 -2.42
N PHE A 118 -0.73 -2.02 -3.66
CA PHE A 118 -1.76 -1.25 -4.35
C PHE A 118 -3.11 -1.31 -3.62
N ALA A 119 -3.55 -2.51 -3.23
CA ALA A 119 -4.76 -2.69 -2.44
C ALA A 119 -4.71 -1.92 -1.11
N THR A 120 -3.57 -1.96 -0.43
CA THR A 120 -3.31 -1.23 0.82
C THR A 120 -3.42 0.29 0.59
N ALA A 121 -2.81 0.80 -0.48
CA ALA A 121 -2.88 2.21 -0.83
C ALA A 121 -4.33 2.66 -1.12
N VAL A 122 -5.07 1.87 -1.88
CA VAL A 122 -6.47 2.12 -2.22
C VAL A 122 -7.35 2.12 -0.96
N LEU A 123 -7.12 1.18 -0.05
CA LEU A 123 -7.82 1.12 1.24
C LEU A 123 -7.58 2.38 2.07
N LEU A 124 -6.31 2.77 2.25
CA LEU A 124 -5.95 3.96 3.02
C LEU A 124 -6.42 5.26 2.35
N ASN A 125 -6.61 5.25 1.03
CA ASN A 125 -7.19 6.36 0.28
C ASN A 125 -8.73 6.46 0.46
N GLY A 126 -9.31 5.55 1.24
CA GLY A 126 -10.72 5.57 1.62
C GLY A 126 -11.64 4.79 0.70
N SER A 127 -11.10 3.83 -0.06
CA SER A 127 -11.90 2.98 -0.97
C SER A 127 -11.81 1.49 -0.60
N PRO A 128 -12.47 1.04 0.50
CA PRO A 128 -12.46 -0.36 0.91
C PRO A 128 -13.08 -1.32 -0.11
N ALA A 129 -14.08 -0.92 -0.90
CA ALA A 129 -14.66 -1.80 -1.93
C ALA A 129 -13.63 -2.10 -3.01
N ARG A 130 -12.97 -1.04 -3.51
CA ARG A 130 -11.91 -1.17 -4.51
C ARG A 130 -10.71 -1.96 -3.97
N CYS A 131 -10.39 -1.85 -2.68
CA CYS A 131 -9.39 -2.71 -2.05
C CYS A 131 -9.80 -4.20 -2.16
N LEU A 132 -11.03 -4.55 -1.80
CA LEU A 132 -11.54 -5.93 -1.91
C LEU A 132 -11.53 -6.45 -3.35
N GLU A 133 -11.88 -5.61 -4.33
CA GLU A 133 -11.79 -5.95 -5.77
C GLU A 133 -10.36 -6.32 -6.17
N VAL A 134 -9.38 -5.50 -5.77
CA VAL A 134 -7.96 -5.78 -6.04
C VAL A 134 -7.55 -7.10 -5.37
N LEU A 135 -7.93 -7.31 -4.10
CA LEU A 135 -7.59 -8.53 -3.36
C LEU A 135 -8.26 -9.79 -3.94
N ALA A 136 -9.44 -9.66 -4.55
CA ALA A 136 -10.13 -10.76 -5.24
C ALA A 136 -9.43 -11.17 -6.55
N GLY A 137 -8.74 -10.23 -7.20
CA GLY A 137 -7.96 -10.48 -8.42
C GLY A 137 -6.61 -11.17 -8.18
N ILE A 138 -6.16 -11.32 -6.93
CA ILE A 138 -4.88 -11.95 -6.61
C ILE A 138 -5.03 -13.48 -6.67
N SER A 139 -4.43 -14.12 -7.69
CA SER A 139 -4.52 -15.56 -7.95
C SER A 139 -4.00 -16.47 -6.82
N ASN A 140 -3.09 -15.97 -5.98
CA ASN A 140 -2.64 -16.65 -4.76
C ASN A 140 -3.04 -15.81 -3.53
N PRO A 141 -4.26 -16.00 -2.99
CA PRO A 141 -4.84 -15.10 -1.99
C PRO A 141 -4.35 -15.33 -0.55
N GLN A 142 -3.42 -16.26 -0.30
CA GLN A 142 -2.95 -16.64 1.05
C GLN A 142 -1.72 -15.90 1.65
N PRO A 143 -1.21 -14.76 1.11
CA PRO A 143 -0.31 -13.93 1.89
C PRO A 143 -1.02 -13.44 3.16
N ALA A 144 -0.39 -13.58 4.32
CA ALA A 144 -0.96 -13.14 5.60
C ALA A 144 -1.50 -11.69 5.54
N MET A 145 -0.84 -10.83 4.77
CA MET A 145 -1.26 -9.44 4.55
C MET A 145 -2.62 -9.30 3.85
N CYS A 146 -2.95 -10.16 2.90
CA CYS A 146 -4.27 -10.14 2.25
C CYS A 146 -5.37 -10.43 3.25
N GLN A 147 -5.15 -11.39 4.15
CA GLN A 147 -6.10 -11.71 5.20
C GLN A 147 -6.22 -10.57 6.21
N MET A 148 -5.10 -10.01 6.65
CA MET A 148 -5.10 -8.86 7.56
C MET A 148 -5.88 -7.67 6.99
N LEU A 149 -5.71 -7.34 5.71
CA LEU A 149 -6.50 -6.28 5.07
C LEU A 149 -8.01 -6.59 5.06
N ARG A 150 -8.40 -7.83 4.77
CA ARG A 150 -9.81 -8.26 4.82
C ARG A 150 -10.37 -8.17 6.24
N ASP A 151 -9.58 -8.57 7.23
CA ASP A 151 -9.97 -8.53 8.64
C ASP A 151 -10.17 -7.07 9.12
N GLU A 152 -9.29 -6.15 8.74
CA GLU A 152 -9.45 -4.72 9.06
C GLU A 152 -10.69 -4.12 8.40
N ILE A 153 -10.96 -4.44 7.13
CA ILE A 153 -12.19 -4.01 6.44
C ILE A 153 -13.42 -4.61 7.14
N GLN A 154 -13.36 -5.87 7.56
CA GLN A 154 -14.46 -6.52 8.27
C GLN A 154 -14.69 -5.86 9.63
N ALA A 155 -13.63 -5.61 10.41
CA ALA A 155 -13.69 -4.92 11.69
C ALA A 155 -14.28 -3.52 11.54
N TRP A 156 -13.81 -2.76 10.56
CA TRP A 156 -14.37 -1.46 10.20
C TRP A 156 -15.87 -1.55 9.86
N SER A 157 -16.29 -2.53 9.04
CA SER A 157 -17.70 -2.68 8.65
C SER A 157 -18.63 -2.99 9.84
N LYS A 158 -18.11 -3.69 10.86
CA LYS A 158 -18.82 -3.96 12.13
C LYS A 158 -18.97 -2.69 12.98
N GLY A 159 -18.13 -1.68 12.77
CA GLY A 159 -18.26 -0.36 13.40
C GLY A 159 -19.29 0.56 12.74
N LEU A 160 -19.79 0.21 11.55
CA LEU A 160 -20.77 1.05 10.84
C LEU A 160 -22.17 1.00 11.50
N PRO A 161 -22.92 2.12 11.47
CA PRO A 161 -24.34 2.12 11.78
C PRO A 161 -25.09 1.08 10.94
N LEU A 162 -26.12 0.44 11.51
CA LEU A 162 -26.81 -0.69 10.89
C LEU A 162 -27.23 -0.41 9.43
N TRP A 163 -27.80 0.77 9.17
CA TRP A 163 -28.20 1.18 7.82
C TRP A 163 -27.02 1.28 6.85
N LYS A 164 -25.90 1.87 7.27
CA LYS A 164 -24.68 1.96 6.46
C LYS A 164 -24.03 0.61 6.25
N ARG A 165 -24.17 -0.32 7.19
CA ARG A 165 -23.72 -1.70 7.03
C ARG A 165 -24.54 -2.43 5.97
N ILE A 166 -25.85 -2.20 5.92
CA ILE A 166 -26.73 -2.76 4.88
C ILE A 166 -26.37 -2.18 3.51
N ASP A 167 -26.23 -0.85 3.41
CA ASP A 167 -25.80 -0.17 2.17
C ASP A 167 -24.46 -0.73 1.65
N TRP A 168 -23.50 -0.91 2.56
CA TRP A 168 -22.21 -1.52 2.28
C TRP A 168 -22.33 -2.98 1.81
N TRP A 169 -23.17 -3.78 2.46
CA TRP A 169 -23.33 -5.20 2.16
C TRP A 169 -24.04 -5.45 0.81
N ILE A 170 -25.06 -4.65 0.48
CA ILE A 170 -25.85 -4.83 -0.75
C ILE A 170 -25.17 -4.18 -1.95
N GLY A 171 -24.67 -2.95 -1.78
CA GLY A 171 -24.25 -2.12 -2.90
C GLY A 171 -22.78 -1.76 -2.92
N HIS A 172 -21.99 -2.21 -1.94
CA HIS A 172 -20.63 -1.71 -1.71
C HIS A 172 -20.58 -0.17 -1.64
N VAL A 173 -21.66 0.45 -1.17
CA VAL A 173 -21.76 1.91 -1.07
C VAL A 173 -20.90 2.35 0.10
N GLU A 174 -19.77 2.97 -0.23
CA GLU A 174 -18.81 3.46 0.75
C GLU A 174 -19.37 4.69 1.49
N PRO A 175 -19.43 4.68 2.82
CA PRO A 175 -19.70 5.88 3.60
C PRO A 175 -18.73 7.01 3.24
N GLN A 176 -19.19 8.27 3.26
CA GLN A 176 -18.30 9.41 3.10
C GLN A 176 -17.22 9.39 4.19
N ASN A 177 -15.97 9.66 3.82
CA ASN A 177 -14.82 9.63 4.70
C ASN A 177 -14.59 8.25 5.38
N SER A 178 -14.81 7.17 4.65
CA SER A 178 -14.47 5.81 5.10
C SER A 178 -12.97 5.70 5.37
N ARG A 179 -12.58 5.74 6.64
CA ARG A 179 -11.20 5.55 7.07
C ARG A 179 -11.08 4.22 7.79
N VAL A 180 -10.44 3.25 7.14
CA VAL A 180 -10.05 1.99 7.76
C VAL A 180 -8.70 2.20 8.43
N GLN A 181 -8.64 2.00 9.73
CA GLN A 181 -7.38 2.01 10.48
C GLN A 181 -6.74 0.63 10.36
N LEU A 182 -5.44 0.57 10.12
CA LEU A 182 -4.70 -0.69 10.11
C LEU A 182 -4.07 -0.92 11.48
N ALA A 183 -4.16 -2.11 12.06
CA ALA A 183 -3.46 -2.42 13.31
C ALA A 183 -1.97 -2.75 13.09
N PHE A 184 -1.47 -2.61 11.86
CA PHE A 184 -0.16 -3.04 11.42
C PHE A 184 0.50 -2.03 10.47
N GLU A 185 1.81 -2.18 10.28
CA GLU A 185 2.57 -1.29 9.41
C GLU A 185 2.26 -1.56 7.93
N PRO A 186 1.84 -0.55 7.15
CA PRO A 186 1.40 -0.76 5.79
C PRO A 186 2.56 -1.08 4.83
N GLY A 187 2.25 -1.96 3.88
CA GLY A 187 3.09 -2.27 2.73
C GLY A 187 4.23 -3.25 3.00
N VAL A 188 4.55 -4.04 1.98
CA VAL A 188 5.63 -5.04 1.94
C VAL A 188 6.72 -4.56 1.00
N TRP A 189 7.96 -4.46 1.49
CA TRP A 189 9.13 -4.12 0.68
C TRP A 189 10.10 -5.31 0.71
N GLU A 190 10.33 -5.93 -0.45
CA GLU A 190 11.25 -7.06 -0.67
C GLU A 190 12.42 -6.62 -1.58
#